data_AF-A0A8T5M5B6-F1
#
_entry.id   AF-A0A8T5M5B6-F1
#
_cell.length_a   1.000
_cell.length_b   1.000
_cell.length_c   1.000
_cell.angle_alpha   90.00
_cell.angle_beta   90.00
_cell.angle_gamma   90.00
#
_symmetry.space_group_name_H-M   'P 1'
#
loop_
_entity.id
_entity.type
_entity.pdbx_description
1 polymer ?
#
loop_
_entity_poly.entity_id
_entity_poly.type
_entity_poly.pdbx_seq_one_letter_code
_entity_poly.pdbx_strand_id
1 'polypeptide(L)'
;MLGKEKKGQMEMIGLVVIVILITLGMLFMAIFAFKSESKKKIFTRKGLTYSAMSAIMKTTVSSDANCAVEYFGKATPQIGAKIVDDCANYPDVEGYSLYRCKGPISGEQLHSCEFLREMTVYLLNETLGSWNKNYEFQSKLITFQGSEAKDLIEPIRVNGGCPKWKERDSSGAFPINTEAGLVENVLFLCD
;
A
#
# COMPACT_ATOMS: atom_id res chain seq x y z
N MET A 1 61.08 -47.19 -26.07
CA MET A 1 60.87 -46.65 -24.70
C MET A 1 59.99 -45.42 -24.80
N LEU A 2 58.69 -45.52 -24.49
CA LEU A 2 57.76 -44.41 -24.21
C LEU A 2 56.36 -45.02 -24.03
N GLY A 3 55.74 -44.88 -22.87
CA GLY A 3 54.31 -45.22 -22.76
C GLY A 3 53.74 -45.72 -21.42
N LYS A 4 54.35 -45.44 -20.26
CA LYS A 4 53.70 -45.78 -18.96
C LYS A 4 53.38 -44.59 -18.05
N GLU A 5 53.91 -43.39 -18.31
CA GLU A 5 53.69 -42.23 -17.42
C GLU A 5 52.38 -41.46 -17.68
N LYS A 6 51.68 -41.67 -18.80
CA LYS A 6 50.48 -40.88 -19.16
C LYS A 6 49.17 -41.36 -18.51
N LYS A 7 49.15 -42.51 -17.84
CA LYS A 7 47.90 -43.09 -17.32
C LYS A 7 47.41 -42.41 -16.03
N GLY A 8 48.33 -42.04 -15.13
CA GLY A 8 47.98 -41.32 -13.89
C GLY A 8 47.52 -39.88 -14.11
N GLN A 9 48.00 -39.22 -15.17
CA GLN A 9 47.58 -37.85 -15.52
C GLN A 9 46.13 -37.79 -16.03
N MET A 10 45.62 -38.86 -16.66
CA MET A 10 44.23 -38.93 -17.12
C MET A 10 43.23 -39.08 -15.96
N GLU A 11 43.56 -39.86 -14.92
CA GLU A 11 42.71 -39.98 -13.73
C GLU A 11 42.65 -38.67 -12.93
N MET A 12 43.78 -37.96 -12.82
CA MET A 12 43.81 -36.69 -12.08
C MET A 12 42.98 -35.60 -12.79
N ILE A 13 43.00 -35.55 -14.12
CA ILE A 13 42.18 -34.62 -14.90
C ILE A 13 40.68 -34.89 -14.70
N GLY A 14 40.26 -36.16 -14.69
CA GLY A 14 38.86 -36.52 -14.45
C GLY A 14 38.36 -36.06 -13.07
N LEU A 15 39.18 -36.25 -12.04
CA LEU A 15 38.84 -35.85 -10.68
C LEU A 15 38.68 -34.32 -10.55
N VAL A 16 39.57 -33.55 -11.19
CA VAL A 16 39.50 -32.07 -11.18
C VAL A 16 38.22 -31.58 -11.84
N VAL A 17 37.82 -32.16 -12.98
CA VAL A 17 36.59 -31.77 -13.68
C VAL A 17 35.35 -32.02 -12.82
N ILE A 18 35.29 -33.16 -12.12
CA ILE A 18 34.16 -33.48 -11.23
C ILE A 18 34.08 -32.47 -10.07
N VAL A 19 35.19 -32.10 -9.46
CA VAL A 19 35.21 -31.11 -8.37
C VAL A 19 34.73 -29.74 -8.86
N ILE A 20 35.12 -29.32 -10.07
CA ILE A 20 34.66 -28.07 -10.67
C ILE A 20 33.14 -28.11 -10.91
N LEU A 21 32.61 -29.21 -11.45
CA LEU A 21 31.18 -29.36 -11.67
C LEU A 21 30.38 -29.34 -10.36
N ILE A 22 30.88 -30.01 -9.31
CA ILE A 22 30.25 -30.02 -7.99
C ILE A 22 30.25 -28.61 -7.36
N THR A 23 31.40 -27.91 -7.40
CA THR A 23 31.50 -26.56 -6.83
C THR A 23 30.61 -25.56 -7.56
N LEU A 24 30.52 -25.63 -8.89
CA LEU A 24 29.57 -24.83 -9.67
C LEU A 24 28.11 -25.15 -9.29
N GLY A 25 27.76 -26.44 -9.13
CA GLY A 25 26.43 -26.87 -8.69
C GLY A 25 26.04 -26.29 -7.33
N MET A 26 26.96 -26.34 -6.35
CA MET A 26 26.73 -25.74 -5.03
C MET A 26 26.58 -24.22 -5.10
N LEU A 27 27.37 -23.55 -5.94
CA LEU A 27 27.28 -22.09 -6.15
C LEU A 27 25.91 -21.69 -6.70
N PHE A 28 25.38 -22.44 -7.68
CA PHE A 28 24.03 -22.19 -8.21
C PHE A 28 22.94 -22.41 -7.15
N MET A 29 23.04 -23.47 -6.33
CA MET A 29 22.09 -23.69 -5.23
C MET A 29 22.14 -22.57 -4.19
N ALA A 30 23.34 -22.12 -3.81
CA ALA A 30 23.51 -21.01 -2.88
C ALA A 30 22.88 -19.72 -3.41
N ILE A 31 23.16 -19.36 -4.67
CA ILE A 31 22.58 -18.17 -5.32
C ILE A 31 21.05 -18.26 -5.37
N PHE A 32 20.49 -19.44 -5.64
CA PHE A 32 19.05 -19.65 -5.69
C PHE A 32 18.40 -19.53 -4.30
N ALA A 33 19.03 -20.09 -3.26
CA ALA A 33 18.58 -19.96 -1.88
C ALA A 33 18.50 -18.48 -1.46
N PHE A 34 19.56 -17.70 -1.74
CA PHE A 34 19.59 -16.27 -1.42
C PHE A 34 18.62 -15.41 -2.24
N LYS A 35 18.32 -15.77 -3.50
CA LYS A 35 17.36 -15.02 -4.34
C LYS A 35 15.89 -15.29 -4.01
N SER A 36 15.58 -16.32 -3.24
CA SER A 36 14.19 -16.72 -2.95
C SER A 36 13.48 -15.83 -1.93
N GLU A 37 14.22 -15.11 -1.08
CA GLU A 37 13.63 -14.29 -0.01
C GLU A 37 13.13 -12.92 -0.47
N SER A 38 13.85 -12.24 -1.37
CA SER A 38 13.49 -10.87 -1.78
C SER A 38 12.23 -10.83 -2.64
N LYS A 39 12.07 -11.78 -3.58
CA LYS A 39 10.90 -11.83 -4.47
C LYS A 39 9.59 -12.15 -3.73
N LYS A 40 9.64 -13.01 -2.71
CA LYS A 40 8.46 -13.35 -1.91
C LYS A 40 7.99 -12.14 -1.07
N LYS A 41 8.93 -11.39 -0.46
CA LYS A 41 8.63 -10.20 0.32
C LYS A 41 7.98 -9.07 -0.50
N ILE A 42 8.44 -8.86 -1.75
CA ILE A 42 7.88 -7.82 -2.63
C ILE A 42 6.46 -8.17 -3.09
N PHE A 43 6.18 -9.44 -3.42
CA PHE A 43 4.85 -9.85 -3.85
C PHE A 43 3.82 -9.76 -2.71
N THR A 44 4.21 -10.14 -1.49
CA THR A 44 3.32 -10.03 -0.33
C THR A 44 3.10 -8.58 0.09
N ARG A 45 4.10 -7.71 -0.01
CA ARG A 45 3.96 -6.29 0.36
C ARG A 45 3.03 -5.53 -0.60
N LYS A 46 3.20 -5.71 -1.93
CA LYS A 46 2.28 -5.15 -2.93
C LYS A 46 0.86 -5.71 -2.81
N GLY A 47 0.74 -7.02 -2.55
CA GLY A 47 -0.56 -7.65 -2.31
C GLY A 47 -1.26 -7.11 -1.07
N LEU A 48 -0.51 -6.87 0.00
CA LEU A 48 -1.00 -6.31 1.25
C LEU A 48 -1.46 -4.86 1.07
N THR A 49 -0.66 -4.00 0.44
CA THR A 49 -1.04 -2.60 0.19
C THR A 49 -2.28 -2.49 -0.68
N TYR A 50 -2.35 -3.27 -1.77
CA TYR A 50 -3.53 -3.29 -2.64
C TYR A 50 -4.77 -3.78 -1.89
N SER A 51 -4.65 -4.85 -1.11
CA SER A 51 -5.78 -5.42 -0.37
C SER A 51 -6.27 -4.48 0.74
N ALA A 52 -5.36 -3.88 1.50
CA ALA A 52 -5.70 -2.89 2.53
C ALA A 52 -6.39 -1.66 1.91
N MET A 53 -5.86 -1.17 0.80
CA MET A 53 -6.42 -0.04 0.08
C MET A 53 -7.81 -0.36 -0.50
N SER A 54 -7.97 -1.53 -1.12
CA SER A 54 -9.27 -1.98 -1.61
C SER A 54 -10.26 -2.20 -0.49
N ALA A 55 -9.82 -2.65 0.70
CA ALA A 55 -10.69 -2.81 1.85
C ALA A 55 -11.21 -1.44 2.30
N ILE A 56 -10.32 -0.46 2.53
CA ILE A 56 -10.70 0.91 2.92
C ILE A 56 -11.71 1.50 1.94
N MET A 57 -11.43 1.44 0.64
CA MET A 57 -12.32 2.03 -0.36
C MET A 57 -13.68 1.34 -0.45
N LYS A 58 -13.75 0.03 -0.13
CA LYS A 58 -14.99 -0.74 -0.16
C LYS A 58 -15.74 -0.75 1.16
N THR A 59 -15.09 -0.38 2.27
CA THR A 59 -15.72 -0.36 3.60
C THR A 59 -16.93 0.56 3.60
N THR A 60 -18.04 0.02 4.09
CA THR A 60 -19.25 0.77 4.41
C THR A 60 -19.17 1.26 5.84
N VAL A 61 -19.47 2.54 6.04
CA VAL A 61 -19.50 3.12 7.38
C VAL A 61 -20.59 2.45 8.21
N SER A 62 -20.22 1.94 9.39
CA SER A 62 -21.15 1.27 10.31
C SER A 62 -22.28 2.21 10.73
N SER A 63 -23.46 1.64 10.98
CA SER A 63 -24.59 2.34 11.59
C SER A 63 -24.24 3.01 12.92
N ASP A 64 -23.25 2.48 13.65
CA ASP A 64 -22.78 3.02 14.93
C ASP A 64 -22.05 4.37 14.79
N ALA A 65 -21.50 4.64 13.60
CA ALA A 65 -20.90 5.92 13.28
C ALA A 65 -21.96 7.02 13.09
N ASN A 66 -23.26 6.70 13.15
CA ASN A 66 -24.36 7.67 13.15
C ASN A 66 -24.18 8.77 12.09
N CYS A 67 -23.86 8.38 10.85
CA CYS A 67 -23.73 9.35 9.76
C CYS A 67 -25.08 9.99 9.47
N ALA A 68 -25.16 11.30 9.69
CA ALA A 68 -26.30 12.11 9.35
C ALA A 68 -26.14 12.64 7.92
N VAL A 69 -27.21 12.47 7.14
CA VAL A 69 -27.39 13.14 5.85
C VAL A 69 -28.49 14.16 6.04
N GLU A 70 -28.21 15.42 5.70
CA GLU A 70 -29.06 16.59 6.01
C GLU A 70 -30.53 16.43 5.58
N TYR A 71 -30.80 15.61 4.55
CA TYR A 71 -32.15 15.40 4.01
C TYR A 71 -32.73 13.99 4.17
N PHE A 72 -31.93 13.00 4.56
CA PHE A 72 -32.32 11.58 4.49
C PHE A 72 -32.19 10.84 5.83
N GLY A 73 -31.71 11.50 6.89
CA GLY A 73 -31.54 10.89 8.21
C GLY A 73 -30.26 10.05 8.30
N LYS A 74 -30.33 8.86 8.90
CA LYS A 74 -29.15 7.99 9.08
C LYS A 74 -28.77 7.30 7.78
N ALA A 75 -27.49 7.37 7.41
CA ALA A 75 -26.95 6.67 6.25
C ALA A 75 -25.75 5.78 6.62
N THR A 76 -25.46 4.80 5.78
CA THR A 76 -24.26 3.94 5.87
C THR A 76 -23.44 4.07 4.58
N PRO A 77 -22.86 5.26 4.31
CA PRO A 77 -22.14 5.54 3.06
C PRO A 77 -20.92 4.62 2.91
N GLN A 78 -20.59 4.27 1.67
CA GLN A 78 -19.30 3.63 1.35
C GLN A 78 -18.20 4.69 1.32
N ILE A 79 -17.04 4.39 1.90
CA ILE A 79 -15.94 5.35 2.01
C ILE A 79 -15.52 5.84 0.61
N GLY A 80 -15.12 4.93 -0.28
CA GLY A 80 -14.62 5.32 -1.60
C GLY A 80 -15.67 5.97 -2.50
N ALA A 81 -16.93 5.53 -2.45
CA ALA A 81 -17.93 6.02 -3.39
C ALA A 81 -18.69 7.27 -2.92
N LYS A 82 -18.81 7.50 -1.61
CA LYS A 82 -19.67 8.57 -1.05
C LYS A 82 -18.91 9.54 -0.17
N ILE A 83 -18.07 9.04 0.75
CA ILE A 83 -17.31 9.92 1.64
C ILE A 83 -16.19 10.65 0.88
N VAL A 84 -15.44 9.94 0.04
CA VAL A 84 -14.38 10.55 -0.79
C VAL A 84 -14.97 11.54 -1.80
N ASP A 85 -16.12 11.19 -2.41
CA ASP A 85 -16.83 12.07 -3.34
C ASP A 85 -17.30 13.36 -2.65
N ASP A 86 -17.97 13.27 -1.51
CA ASP A 86 -18.41 14.43 -0.74
C ASP A 86 -17.23 15.30 -0.28
N CYS A 87 -16.15 14.67 0.21
CA CYS A 87 -14.94 15.39 0.58
C CYS A 87 -14.30 16.12 -0.60
N ALA A 88 -14.31 15.53 -1.80
CA ALA A 88 -13.78 16.16 -3.00
C ALA A 88 -14.61 17.37 -3.45
N ASN A 89 -15.93 17.28 -3.31
CA ASN A 89 -16.85 18.37 -3.68
C ASN A 89 -16.85 19.51 -2.66
N TYR A 90 -16.62 19.19 -1.38
CA TYR A 90 -16.56 20.15 -0.29
C TYR A 90 -15.26 19.99 0.51
N PRO A 91 -14.10 20.39 -0.03
CA PRO A 91 -12.81 20.19 0.65
C PRO A 91 -12.58 21.11 1.86
N ASP A 92 -13.45 22.10 2.08
CA ASP A 92 -13.33 23.04 3.18
C ASP A 92 -13.93 22.46 4.47
N VAL A 93 -13.07 22.18 5.43
CA VAL A 93 -13.39 21.48 6.68
C VAL A 93 -14.37 22.26 7.56
N GLU A 94 -14.33 23.59 7.51
CA GLU A 94 -15.28 24.45 8.25
C GLU A 94 -16.63 24.59 7.51
N GLY A 95 -16.71 24.05 6.30
CA GLY A 95 -17.81 24.23 5.39
C GLY A 95 -18.96 23.22 5.51
N TYR A 96 -19.77 23.26 4.46
CA TYR A 96 -20.88 22.33 4.25
C TYR A 96 -20.36 20.95 3.83
N SER A 97 -20.91 19.87 4.36
CA SER A 97 -20.70 18.51 3.85
C SER A 97 -22.00 17.73 3.96
N LEU A 98 -22.31 16.94 2.93
CA LEU A 98 -23.52 16.13 2.89
C LEU A 98 -23.49 15.01 3.92
N TYR A 99 -22.29 14.50 4.23
CA TYR A 99 -22.07 13.40 5.17
C TYR A 99 -21.32 13.86 6.41
N ARG A 100 -22.05 13.99 7.52
CA ARG A 100 -21.44 14.21 8.84
C ARG A 100 -21.50 12.93 9.63
N CYS A 101 -20.34 12.37 9.95
CA CYS A 101 -20.21 11.06 10.56
C CYS A 101 -19.46 11.15 11.89
N LYS A 102 -19.87 10.33 12.85
CA LYS A 102 -19.16 10.20 14.13
C LYS A 102 -17.79 9.55 13.90
N GLY A 103 -16.72 10.27 14.22
CA GLY A 103 -15.34 9.78 14.10
C GLY A 103 -15.08 8.55 14.97
N PRO A 104 -14.36 7.52 14.48
CA PRO A 104 -14.02 6.34 15.27
C PRO A 104 -12.99 6.64 16.37
N ILE A 105 -12.24 7.75 16.25
CA ILE A 105 -11.18 8.12 17.21
C ILE A 105 -11.69 9.23 18.13
N SER A 106 -12.14 10.35 17.57
CA SER A 106 -12.64 11.49 18.37
C SER A 106 -14.01 11.22 19.01
N GLY A 107 -14.86 10.44 18.35
CA GLY A 107 -16.25 10.26 18.75
C GLY A 107 -17.13 11.48 18.50
N GLU A 108 -16.65 12.48 17.77
CA GLU A 108 -17.38 13.71 17.43
C GLU A 108 -17.99 13.61 16.02
N GLN A 109 -18.97 14.46 15.71
CA GLN A 109 -19.54 14.55 14.36
C GLN A 109 -18.60 15.34 13.46
N LEU A 110 -17.97 14.66 12.51
CA LEU A 110 -16.91 15.20 11.66
C LEU A 110 -17.39 15.49 10.25
N HIS A 111 -16.74 16.47 9.63
CA HIS A 111 -16.82 16.71 8.19
C HIS A 111 -16.33 15.49 7.40
N SER A 112 -16.85 15.22 6.19
CA SER A 112 -16.50 14.03 5.41
C SER A 112 -14.99 13.83 5.18
N CYS A 113 -14.24 14.91 4.94
CA CYS A 113 -12.77 14.87 4.85
C CYS A 113 -12.06 14.49 6.16
N GLU A 114 -12.49 15.06 7.29
CA GLU A 114 -11.93 14.71 8.60
C GLU A 114 -12.27 13.28 9.00
N PHE A 115 -13.51 12.88 8.73
CA PHE A 115 -13.96 11.51 8.93
C PHE A 115 -13.18 10.53 8.05
N LEU A 116 -12.97 10.84 6.77
CA LEU A 116 -12.13 10.04 5.87
C LEU A 116 -10.72 9.86 6.46
N ARG A 117 -10.13 10.94 6.97
CA ARG A 117 -8.81 10.92 7.59
C ARG A 117 -8.79 10.04 8.84
N GLU A 118 -9.71 10.27 9.80
CA GLU A 118 -9.78 9.47 11.03
C GLU A 118 -10.06 7.99 10.75
N MET A 119 -11.02 7.69 9.88
CA MET A 119 -11.37 6.32 9.53
C MET A 119 -10.22 5.61 8.83
N THR A 120 -9.49 6.31 7.95
CA THR A 120 -8.30 5.76 7.29
C THR A 120 -7.19 5.48 8.30
N VAL A 121 -6.93 6.40 9.24
CA VAL A 121 -5.97 6.18 10.35
C VAL A 121 -6.39 4.97 11.18
N TYR A 122 -7.66 4.90 11.58
CA TYR A 122 -8.20 3.80 12.39
C TYR A 122 -8.01 2.45 11.68
N LEU A 123 -8.49 2.32 10.43
CA LEU A 123 -8.39 1.08 9.67
C LEU A 123 -6.94 0.67 9.42
N LEU A 124 -6.08 1.60 9.00
CA LEU A 124 -4.67 1.29 8.74
C LEU A 124 -3.91 0.95 10.03
N ASN A 125 -4.25 1.54 11.17
CA ASN A 125 -3.62 1.21 12.44
C ASN A 125 -4.04 -0.19 12.92
N GLU A 126 -5.32 -0.52 12.82
CA GLU A 126 -5.83 -1.86 13.16
C GLU A 126 -5.22 -2.96 12.26
N THR A 127 -4.93 -2.65 10.98
CA THR A 127 -4.38 -3.63 10.04
C THR A 127 -2.85 -3.64 9.92
N LEU A 128 -2.24 -2.49 9.57
CA LEU A 128 -0.81 -2.39 9.28
C LEU A 128 -0.02 -1.95 10.50
N GLY A 129 -0.63 -1.13 11.37
CA GLY A 129 -0.06 -0.72 12.65
C GLY A 129 0.14 -1.92 13.58
N SER A 130 -0.83 -2.83 13.65
CA SER A 130 -0.71 -4.09 14.40
C SER A 130 0.44 -4.98 13.91
N TRP A 131 0.86 -4.83 12.64
CA TRP A 131 1.99 -5.54 12.05
C TRP A 131 3.31 -4.76 12.12
N ASN A 132 3.31 -3.63 12.82
CA ASN A 132 4.44 -2.71 12.98
C ASN A 132 5.05 -2.30 11.63
N LYS A 133 4.20 -2.00 10.64
CA LYS A 133 4.64 -1.54 9.32
C LYS A 133 4.55 -0.03 9.18
N ASN A 134 5.56 0.55 8.55
CA ASN A 134 5.56 1.96 8.20
C ASN A 134 4.72 2.14 6.92
N TYR A 135 3.81 3.10 6.96
CA TYR A 135 2.93 3.38 5.83
C TYR A 135 2.73 4.87 5.60
N GLU A 136 2.42 5.21 4.36
CA GLU A 136 2.03 6.56 3.95
C GLU A 136 0.83 6.48 3.01
N PHE A 137 -0.30 7.04 3.44
CA PHE A 137 -1.49 7.18 2.60
C PHE A 137 -1.53 8.59 2.02
N GLN A 138 -1.76 8.66 0.72
CA GLN A 138 -1.91 9.92 -0.03
C GLN A 138 -3.24 9.91 -0.77
N SER A 139 -3.97 11.02 -0.70
CA SER A 139 -5.18 11.24 -1.47
C SER A 139 -5.06 12.59 -2.17
N LYS A 140 -5.19 12.59 -3.49
CA LYS A 140 -4.99 13.77 -4.32
C LYS A 140 -6.19 13.98 -5.23
N LEU A 141 -6.65 15.22 -5.31
CA LEU A 141 -7.67 15.67 -6.24
C LEU A 141 -7.01 16.31 -7.47
N ILE A 142 -7.33 15.78 -8.64
CA ILE A 142 -7.00 16.35 -9.95
C ILE A 142 -8.30 16.97 -10.47
N THR A 143 -8.39 18.30 -10.44
CA THR A 143 -9.59 19.02 -10.87
C THR A 143 -9.68 19.05 -12.40
N PHE A 144 -10.90 19.16 -12.95
CA PHE A 144 -11.10 19.23 -14.41
C PHE A 144 -10.42 20.44 -15.08
N GLN A 145 -10.17 21.51 -14.32
CA GLN A 145 -9.59 22.77 -14.81
C GLN A 145 -8.09 22.89 -14.51
N GLY A 146 -7.55 22.02 -13.64
CA GLY A 146 -6.18 22.11 -13.15
C GLY A 146 -5.28 20.99 -13.67
N SER A 147 -4.06 21.33 -14.05
CA SER A 147 -3.02 20.34 -14.36
C SER A 147 -2.30 19.82 -13.12
N GLU A 148 -2.43 20.49 -11.98
CA GLU A 148 -1.74 20.14 -10.74
C GLU A 148 -2.66 19.41 -9.76
N ALA A 149 -2.19 18.24 -9.31
CA ALA A 149 -2.86 17.46 -8.28
C ALA A 149 -2.70 18.14 -6.91
N LYS A 150 -3.82 18.49 -6.27
CA LYS A 150 -3.85 19.03 -4.90
C LYS A 150 -4.11 17.90 -3.91
N ASP A 151 -3.48 17.93 -2.74
CA ASP A 151 -3.79 16.97 -1.69
C ASP A 151 -5.25 17.19 -1.22
N LEU A 152 -6.06 16.13 -1.26
CA LEU A 152 -7.45 16.16 -0.80
C LEU A 152 -7.50 16.15 0.73
N ILE A 153 -6.65 15.32 1.33
CA ILE A 153 -6.35 15.34 2.76
C ILE A 153 -4.84 15.28 2.94
N GLU A 154 -4.35 15.78 4.07
CA GLU A 154 -2.93 15.69 4.40
C GLU A 154 -2.44 14.23 4.40
N PRO A 155 -1.21 13.97 3.91
CA PRO A 155 -0.65 12.62 3.91
C PRO A 155 -0.61 12.01 5.31
N ILE A 156 -1.25 10.85 5.47
CA ILE A 156 -1.28 10.12 6.74
C ILE A 156 -0.01 9.27 6.82
N ARG A 157 0.78 9.48 7.88
CA ARG A 157 2.08 8.82 8.09
C ARG A 157 2.17 8.20 9.47
N VAL A 158 2.64 6.95 9.54
CA VAL A 158 3.05 6.30 10.79
C VAL A 158 4.57 6.15 10.83
N ASN A 159 5.18 6.46 11.98
CA ASN A 159 6.63 6.38 12.21
C ASN A 159 7.48 7.15 11.18
N GLY A 160 7.00 8.31 10.71
CA GLY A 160 7.68 9.12 9.71
C GLY A 160 7.33 8.78 8.25
N GLY A 161 6.47 7.78 8.01
CA GLY A 161 5.95 7.44 6.69
C GLY A 161 6.95 6.70 5.81
N CYS A 162 6.79 6.82 4.48
CA CYS A 162 7.62 6.11 3.51
C CYS A 162 8.44 7.06 2.64
N PRO A 163 9.66 7.44 3.11
CA PRO A 163 10.47 8.42 2.42
C PRO A 163 10.85 7.96 1.02
N LYS A 164 10.91 8.90 0.08
CA LYS A 164 11.11 8.62 -1.36
C LYS A 164 12.45 7.92 -1.66
N TRP A 165 13.45 8.04 -0.78
CA TRP A 165 14.77 7.42 -0.95
C TRP A 165 14.85 5.98 -0.45
N LYS A 166 13.84 5.48 0.25
CA LYS A 166 13.77 4.06 0.68
C LYS A 166 12.96 3.24 -0.32
N GLU A 167 13.26 1.95 -0.38
CA GLU A 167 12.43 0.99 -1.10
C GLU A 167 11.03 0.95 -0.48
N ARG A 168 10.01 1.25 -1.29
CA ARG A 168 8.61 1.28 -0.88
C ARG A 168 7.76 0.63 -1.96
N ASP A 169 6.75 -0.10 -1.52
CA ASP A 169 5.73 -0.65 -2.41
C ASP A 169 4.48 0.20 -2.36
N SER A 170 3.76 0.24 -3.48
CA SER A 170 2.54 1.01 -3.66
C SER A 170 1.37 0.07 -3.90
N SER A 171 0.18 0.46 -3.45
CA SER A 171 -1.08 -0.14 -3.85
C SER A 171 -1.39 0.05 -5.35
N GLY A 172 -0.67 0.94 -6.04
CA GLY A 172 -1.14 1.54 -7.29
C GLY A 172 -2.19 2.62 -7.01
N ALA A 173 -2.62 3.32 -8.07
CA ALA A 173 -3.65 4.34 -7.97
C ALA A 173 -5.04 3.68 -7.86
N PHE A 174 -5.83 4.17 -6.90
CA PHE A 174 -7.25 3.87 -6.76
C PHE A 174 -8.05 5.12 -7.16
N PRO A 175 -8.33 5.29 -8.47
CA PRO A 175 -9.04 6.44 -8.99
C PRO A 175 -10.53 6.40 -8.62
N ILE A 176 -11.07 7.53 -8.20
CA ILE A 176 -12.50 7.76 -8.00
C ILE A 176 -12.90 9.00 -8.78
N ASN A 177 -13.86 8.87 -9.68
CA ASN A 177 -14.43 10.00 -10.40
C ASN A 177 -15.47 10.69 -9.50
N THR A 178 -15.31 11.99 -9.30
CA THR A 178 -16.19 12.86 -8.51
C THR A 178 -16.67 14.03 -9.38
N GLU A 179 -17.64 14.79 -8.90
CA GLU A 179 -18.10 16.00 -9.62
C GLU A 179 -17.02 17.10 -9.65
N ALA A 180 -16.13 17.13 -8.65
CA ALA A 180 -14.99 18.05 -8.58
C ALA A 180 -13.79 17.63 -9.44
N GLY A 181 -13.67 16.35 -9.84
CA GLY A 181 -12.53 15.86 -10.61
C GLY A 181 -12.24 14.36 -10.44
N LEU A 182 -10.96 14.00 -10.56
CA LEU A 182 -10.45 12.66 -10.32
C LEU A 182 -9.70 12.64 -8.99
N VAL A 183 -10.17 11.83 -8.04
CA VAL A 183 -9.42 11.58 -6.79
C VAL A 183 -8.55 10.35 -6.96
N GLU A 184 -7.24 10.52 -6.87
CA GLU A 184 -6.26 9.44 -6.84
C GLU A 184 -5.84 9.15 -5.40
N ASN A 185 -6.14 7.94 -4.95
CA ASN A 185 -5.70 7.48 -3.64
C ASN A 185 -4.61 6.43 -3.78
N VAL A 186 -3.55 6.55 -2.99
CA VAL A 186 -2.38 5.67 -3.04
C VAL A 186 -1.90 5.36 -1.63
N LEU A 187 -1.69 4.08 -1.34
CA LEU A 187 -1.07 3.62 -0.10
C LEU A 187 0.34 3.10 -0.38
N PHE A 188 1.32 3.63 0.35
CA PHE A 188 2.71 3.17 0.33
C PHE A 188 3.02 2.37 1.60
N LEU A 189 3.78 1.30 1.46
CA LEU A 189 4.34 0.51 2.57
C LEU A 189 5.85 0.39 2.45
N CYS A 190 6.51 0.48 3.60
CA CYS A 190 7.95 0.35 3.73
C CYS A 190 8.30 -0.30 5.06
N ASP A 191 9.56 -0.72 5.18
CA ASP A 191 10.13 -1.27 6.41
C ASP A 191 10.86 -0.18 7.24
#